data_AF-A0A8C9SNJ6-F1
#
_entry.id   AF-A0A8C9SNJ6-F1
#
_cell.length_a   1.000
_cell.length_b   1.000
_cell.length_c   1.000
_cell.angle_alpha   90.00
_cell.angle_beta   90.00
_cell.angle_gamma   90.00
#
_symmetry.space_group_name_H-M   'P 1'
#
loop_
_entity.id
_entity.type
_entity.pdbx_description
1 polymer ?
#
loop_
_entity_poly.entity_id
_entity_poly.type
_entity_poly.pdbx_seq_one_letter_code
_entity_poly.pdbx_strand_id
1 'polypeptide(L)'
;MWCLNHKYCTAIKCVCHSENINIASQFKDGAECLGDKQKNCTLKVKNITDTDAGEYRFRFITAKNKWTGQDGVTLNITELRVLMNSSSGNGTIREGDSVHLTCESLNCSLNQSEFIWVKDKQRLLETHSTLHFSSVSSRHEGNYSCALKGGGDRSEEFQLDIQGEKFTLYLLIQSNHNVLPRSILISFSIDTSA
;
A
#
# COMPACT_ATOMS: atom_id res chain seq x y z
N MET A 1 10.72 30.69 -7.61
CA MET A 1 11.31 29.97 -6.45
C MET A 1 10.21 29.26 -5.69
N TRP A 2 10.56 28.21 -4.96
CA TRP A 2 9.64 27.38 -4.19
C TRP A 2 10.04 27.36 -2.72
N CYS A 3 9.05 27.43 -1.82
CA CYS A 3 9.25 27.35 -0.38
C CYS A 3 8.31 26.32 0.26
N LEU A 4 8.75 25.71 1.34
CA LEU A 4 7.97 24.79 2.18
C LEU A 4 7.57 25.51 3.48
N ASN A 5 6.30 25.39 3.87
CA ASN A 5 5.73 25.89 5.13
C ASN A 5 5.98 27.39 5.38
N HIS A 6 6.07 28.20 4.31
CA HIS A 6 6.31 29.64 4.40
C HIS A 6 5.28 30.45 3.61
N LYS A 7 4.36 31.11 4.34
CA LYS A 7 3.19 31.83 3.80
C LYS A 7 3.48 32.75 2.61
N TYR A 8 4.53 33.57 2.71
CA TYR A 8 4.90 34.53 1.66
C TYR A 8 6.11 34.11 0.82
N CYS A 9 6.67 32.92 1.08
CA CYS A 9 7.92 32.44 0.49
C CYS A 9 9.04 33.52 0.44
N THR A 10 9.20 34.28 1.53
CA THR A 10 10.25 35.32 1.70
C THR A 10 11.41 34.84 2.56
N ALA A 11 11.45 33.56 2.92
CA ALA A 11 12.50 32.97 3.74
C ALA A 11 13.88 33.12 3.10
N ILE A 12 14.91 33.17 3.97
CA ILE A 12 16.32 33.14 3.57
C ILE A 12 16.67 31.82 2.89
N LYS A 13 15.99 30.72 3.26
CA LYS A 13 16.19 29.41 2.65
C LYS A 13 14.93 28.97 1.91
N CYS A 14 15.11 28.38 0.73
CA CYS A 14 14.03 27.91 -0.12
C CYS A 14 14.24 26.45 -0.52
N VAL A 15 13.17 25.80 -1.01
CA VAL A 15 13.22 24.44 -1.56
C VAL A 15 13.98 24.46 -2.88
N CYS A 16 13.67 25.43 -3.74
CA CYS A 16 14.38 25.60 -4.99
C CYS A 16 14.34 27.04 -5.50
N HIS A 17 15.43 27.50 -6.11
CA HIS A 17 15.55 28.80 -6.74
C HIS A 17 16.08 28.66 -8.17
N SER A 18 15.54 29.42 -9.12
CA SER A 18 15.93 29.40 -10.54
C SER A 18 17.38 29.86 -10.80
N GLU A 19 18.04 30.40 -9.79
CA GLU A 19 19.43 30.87 -9.86
C GLU A 19 20.34 30.04 -8.94
N ASN A 20 19.81 28.94 -8.39
CA ASN A 20 20.52 28.04 -7.47
C ASN A 20 21.11 28.73 -6.22
N ILE A 21 20.50 29.84 -5.80
CA ILE A 21 20.87 30.57 -4.58
C ILE A 21 19.93 30.21 -3.43
N ASN A 22 20.42 30.35 -2.19
CA ASN A 22 19.58 30.29 -0.99
C ASN A 22 18.78 28.98 -0.85
N ILE A 23 19.26 27.87 -1.40
CA ILE A 23 18.62 26.55 -1.28
C ILE A 23 18.96 25.96 0.08
N ALA A 24 17.95 25.51 0.83
CA ALA A 24 18.14 24.79 2.08
C ALA A 24 18.97 23.51 1.85
N SER A 25 19.85 23.18 2.79
CA SER A 25 20.79 22.05 2.65
C SER A 25 20.09 20.73 2.33
N GLN A 26 18.92 20.48 2.92
CA GLN A 26 18.13 19.26 2.68
C GLN A 26 17.61 19.13 1.22
N PHE A 27 17.51 20.23 0.48
CA PHE A 27 16.93 20.24 -0.87
C PHE A 27 17.95 20.38 -1.99
N LYS A 28 19.25 20.53 -1.70
CA LYS A 28 20.29 20.75 -2.73
C LYS A 28 20.36 19.64 -3.78
N ASP A 29 20.20 18.39 -3.36
CA ASP A 29 20.16 17.22 -4.25
C ASP A 29 18.76 16.58 -4.31
N GLY A 30 17.87 17.01 -3.41
CA GLY A 30 16.51 16.50 -3.26
C GLY A 30 15.45 17.26 -4.05
N ALA A 31 15.75 18.46 -4.58
CA ALA A 31 14.77 19.24 -5.34
C ALA A 31 15.37 19.91 -6.58
N GLU A 32 14.60 19.95 -7.66
CA GLU A 32 14.97 20.55 -8.95
C GLU A 32 13.87 21.48 -9.44
N CYS A 33 14.26 22.69 -9.85
CA CYS A 33 13.37 23.62 -10.56
C CYS A 33 13.39 23.25 -12.03
N LEU A 34 12.35 22.55 -12.49
CA LEU A 34 12.16 22.22 -13.91
C LEU A 34 11.41 23.32 -14.68
N GLY A 35 10.92 24.32 -13.96
CA GLY A 35 10.27 25.50 -14.54
C GLY A 35 11.21 26.41 -15.33
N ASP A 36 10.61 27.35 -16.04
CA ASP A 36 11.28 28.41 -16.79
C ASP A 36 10.95 29.80 -16.21
N LYS A 37 11.52 30.85 -16.82
CA LYS A 37 11.25 32.25 -16.45
C LYS A 37 10.00 32.82 -17.16
N GLN A 38 9.16 31.98 -17.74
CA GLN A 38 7.97 32.38 -18.51
C GLN A 38 6.69 31.92 -17.81
N LYS A 39 6.27 30.67 -18.07
CA LYS A 39 4.96 30.13 -17.64
C LYS A 39 5.09 28.82 -16.89
N ASN A 40 6.20 28.10 -17.06
CA ASN A 40 6.40 26.81 -16.42
C ASN A 40 6.98 27.04 -15.02
N CYS A 41 6.25 26.65 -13.99
CA CYS A 41 6.69 26.81 -12.60
C CYS A 41 7.06 25.47 -11.95
N THR A 42 7.25 24.40 -12.71
CA THR A 42 7.36 23.02 -12.19
C THR A 42 8.52 22.83 -11.20
N LEU A 43 8.21 22.20 -10.06
CA LEU A 43 9.15 21.70 -9.06
C LEU A 43 9.15 20.18 -9.09
N LYS A 44 10.33 19.56 -9.07
CA LYS A 44 10.50 18.13 -8.84
C LYS A 44 11.20 17.92 -7.50
N VAL A 45 10.54 17.23 -6.57
CA VAL A 45 11.15 16.76 -5.31
C VAL A 45 11.41 15.26 -5.45
N LYS A 46 12.55 14.79 -4.96
CA LYS A 46 13.04 13.41 -5.07
C LYS A 46 13.19 12.81 -3.69
N ASN A 47 13.08 11.48 -3.60
CA ASN A 47 13.31 10.71 -2.37
C ASN A 47 12.56 11.32 -1.18
N ILE A 48 11.26 11.57 -1.40
CA ILE A 48 10.39 12.27 -0.45
C ILE A 48 10.32 11.47 0.87
N THR A 49 10.47 12.18 1.98
CA THR A 49 10.36 11.66 3.35
C THR A 49 9.34 12.48 4.14
N ASP A 50 8.91 12.00 5.32
CA ASP A 50 7.97 12.74 6.18
C ASP A 50 8.36 14.19 6.47
N THR A 51 9.66 14.52 6.44
CA THR A 51 10.16 15.88 6.64
C THR A 51 9.90 16.84 5.47
N ASP A 52 9.56 16.29 4.30
CA ASP A 52 9.20 17.03 3.11
C ASP A 52 7.70 17.33 3.04
N ALA A 53 6.89 16.76 3.94
CA ALA A 53 5.46 17.05 4.04
C ALA A 53 5.20 18.51 4.45
N GLY A 54 4.09 19.05 3.95
CA GLY A 54 3.63 20.39 4.27
C GLY A 54 3.27 21.20 3.04
N GLU A 55 3.14 22.51 3.25
CA GLU A 55 2.58 23.41 2.26
C GLU A 55 3.65 24.06 1.39
N TYR A 56 3.68 23.69 0.12
CA TYR A 56 4.54 24.26 -0.89
C TYR A 56 3.93 25.50 -1.51
N ARG A 57 4.71 26.56 -1.64
CA ARG A 57 4.30 27.77 -2.34
C ARG A 57 5.32 28.19 -3.38
N PHE A 58 4.81 28.61 -4.52
CA PHE A 58 5.60 29.25 -5.55
C PHE A 58 5.60 30.77 -5.38
N ARG A 59 6.77 31.37 -5.53
CA ARG A 59 6.98 32.81 -5.60
C ARG A 59 7.75 33.18 -6.84
N PHE A 60 7.25 34.16 -7.58
CA PHE A 60 7.96 34.77 -8.69
C PHE A 60 8.22 36.24 -8.43
N ILE A 61 9.35 36.72 -8.97
CA ILE A 61 9.86 38.06 -8.78
C ILE A 61 10.11 38.63 -10.17
N THR A 62 9.54 39.80 -10.43
CA THR A 62 9.79 40.60 -11.63
C THR A 62 10.51 41.88 -11.22
N ALA A 63 11.00 42.65 -12.19
CA ALA A 63 11.60 43.96 -11.91
C ALA A 63 10.64 44.92 -11.18
N LYS A 64 9.32 44.77 -11.37
CA LYS A 64 8.31 45.69 -10.82
C LYS A 64 7.62 45.16 -9.56
N ASN A 65 7.38 43.86 -9.49
CA ASN A 65 6.51 43.25 -8.47
C ASN A 65 6.99 41.86 -8.02
N LYS A 66 6.53 41.44 -6.85
CA LYS A 66 6.75 40.11 -6.27
C LYS A 66 5.42 39.50 -5.89
N TRP A 67 5.19 38.26 -6.29
CA TRP A 67 3.93 37.56 -6.07
C TRP A 67 4.16 36.15 -5.53
N THR A 68 3.29 35.71 -4.64
CA THR A 68 3.26 34.36 -4.11
C THR A 68 1.84 33.84 -4.27
N GLY A 69 1.71 32.60 -4.74
CA GLY A 69 0.40 31.95 -4.82
C GLY A 69 -0.28 32.00 -3.45
N GLN A 70 -1.51 32.52 -3.43
CA GLN A 70 -2.26 32.69 -2.19
C GLN A 70 -2.60 31.33 -1.58
N ASP A 71 -3.08 30.44 -2.43
CA ASP A 71 -3.31 29.03 -2.12
C ASP A 71 -2.02 28.26 -2.41
N GLY A 72 -1.45 27.66 -1.37
CA GLY A 72 -0.34 26.73 -1.53
C GLY A 72 -0.80 25.36 -2.01
N VAL A 73 0.14 24.47 -2.23
CA VAL A 73 -0.12 23.05 -2.49
C VAL A 73 0.38 22.26 -1.30
N THR A 74 -0.52 21.56 -0.61
CA THR A 74 -0.15 20.72 0.53
C THR A 74 0.27 19.33 0.04
N LEU A 75 1.51 18.96 0.34
CA LEU A 75 1.99 17.60 0.18
C LEU A 75 1.76 16.84 1.50
N ASN A 76 0.92 15.82 1.45
CA ASN A 76 0.78 14.86 2.55
C ASN A 76 1.52 13.58 2.20
N ILE A 77 2.17 12.99 3.20
CA ILE A 77 2.82 11.69 3.13
C ILE A 77 2.09 10.78 4.09
N THR A 78 1.76 9.58 3.65
CA THR A 78 1.03 8.60 4.43
C THR A 78 1.55 7.22 4.17
N GLU A 79 1.53 6.40 5.20
CA GLU A 79 1.67 4.97 5.09
C GLU A 79 0.31 4.34 4.78
N LEU A 80 0.34 3.22 4.06
CA LEU A 80 -0.81 2.35 3.86
C LEU A 80 -0.79 1.22 4.88
N ARG A 81 -1.97 0.82 5.36
CA ARG A 81 -2.14 -0.32 6.26
C ARG A 81 -3.35 -1.13 5.84
N VAL A 82 -3.27 -2.44 6.06
CA VAL A 82 -4.38 -3.36 5.87
C VAL A 82 -5.09 -3.55 7.21
N LEU A 83 -6.38 -3.26 7.24
CA LEU A 83 -7.26 -3.51 8.37
C LEU A 83 -8.22 -4.65 8.03
N MET A 84 -8.48 -5.52 8.99
CA MET A 84 -9.44 -6.61 8.86
C MET A 84 -10.69 -6.30 9.69
N ASN A 85 -11.85 -6.46 9.06
CA ASN A 85 -13.15 -6.52 9.75
C ASN A 85 -13.82 -7.84 9.40
N SER A 86 -14.35 -8.56 10.40
CA SER A 86 -15.04 -9.83 10.19
C SER A 86 -16.41 -9.87 10.85
N SER A 87 -17.27 -10.80 10.41
CA SER A 87 -18.54 -11.10 11.08
C SER A 87 -18.36 -11.70 12.47
N SER A 88 -17.23 -12.38 12.72
CA SER A 88 -16.86 -12.98 14.00
C SER A 88 -16.22 -11.99 14.99
N GLY A 89 -16.04 -10.72 14.60
CA GLY A 89 -15.46 -9.66 15.43
C GLY A 89 -13.94 -9.84 15.62
N ASN A 90 -13.43 -9.60 16.83
CA ASN A 90 -12.00 -9.80 17.16
C ASN A 90 -11.65 -11.26 17.49
N GLY A 91 -12.54 -12.22 17.19
CA GLY A 91 -12.31 -13.64 17.40
C GLY A 91 -11.46 -14.27 16.30
N THR A 92 -11.07 -15.53 16.50
CA THR A 92 -10.39 -16.31 15.46
C THR A 92 -11.31 -16.51 14.26
N ILE A 93 -10.81 -16.22 13.06
CA ILE A 93 -11.55 -16.38 11.81
C ILE A 93 -11.72 -17.86 11.50
N ARG A 94 -12.94 -18.27 11.17
CA ARG A 94 -13.26 -19.65 10.81
C ARG A 94 -13.74 -19.76 9.37
N GLU A 95 -13.59 -20.95 8.80
CA GLU A 95 -14.20 -21.21 7.49
C GLU A 95 -15.71 -20.92 7.54
N GLY A 96 -16.21 -20.24 6.50
CA GLY A 96 -17.59 -19.77 6.45
C GLY A 96 -17.78 -18.30 6.81
N ASP A 97 -16.86 -17.70 7.60
CA ASP A 97 -16.98 -16.30 8.05
C ASP A 97 -16.92 -15.30 6.89
N SER A 98 -17.59 -14.16 7.06
CA SER A 98 -17.45 -13.02 6.15
C SER A 98 -16.32 -12.11 6.65
N VAL A 99 -15.38 -11.78 5.77
CA VAL A 99 -14.20 -10.97 6.06
C VAL A 99 -14.04 -9.85 5.03
N HIS A 100 -13.66 -8.67 5.51
CA HIS A 100 -13.31 -7.51 4.71
C HIS A 100 -11.89 -7.08 5.06
N LEU A 101 -11.01 -7.04 4.05
CA LEU A 101 -9.69 -6.42 4.19
C LEU A 101 -9.74 -5.05 3.54
N THR A 102 -9.52 -3.99 4.31
CA THR A 102 -9.52 -2.61 3.83
C THR A 102 -8.11 -2.06 3.87
N CYS A 103 -7.65 -1.53 2.74
CA CYS A 103 -6.44 -0.73 2.63
C CYS A 103 -6.77 0.71 3.00
N GLU A 104 -6.23 1.19 4.10
CA GLU A 104 -6.47 2.54 4.62
C GLU A 104 -5.16 3.32 4.70
N SER A 105 -5.27 4.65 4.61
CA SER A 105 -4.20 5.57 4.95
C SER A 105 -4.63 6.40 6.16
N LEU A 106 -3.70 6.61 7.10
CA LEU A 106 -4.01 7.28 8.37
C LEU A 106 -4.36 8.76 8.20
N ASN A 107 -3.71 9.46 7.26
CA ASN A 107 -3.71 10.92 7.20
C ASN A 107 -4.08 11.48 5.81
N CYS A 108 -4.45 10.64 4.85
CA CYS A 108 -4.90 11.05 3.52
C CYS A 108 -6.25 10.43 3.16
N SER A 109 -7.12 11.24 2.53
CA SER A 109 -8.32 10.75 1.88
C SER A 109 -7.97 10.26 0.48
N LEU A 110 -8.10 8.94 0.27
CA LEU A 110 -7.77 8.29 -1.00
C LEU A 110 -9.02 7.83 -1.76
N ASN A 111 -10.18 8.43 -1.49
CA ASN A 111 -11.50 7.97 -1.94
C ASN A 111 -11.68 7.83 -3.47
N GLN A 112 -10.83 8.47 -4.28
CA GLN A 112 -10.87 8.38 -5.75
C GLN A 112 -9.70 7.57 -6.34
N SER A 113 -8.89 6.94 -5.48
CA SER A 113 -7.69 6.21 -5.90
C SER A 113 -7.99 4.76 -6.20
N GLU A 114 -7.32 4.22 -7.21
CA GLU A 114 -7.28 2.77 -7.45
C GLU A 114 -6.13 2.15 -6.65
N PHE A 115 -6.43 1.04 -5.98
CA PHE A 115 -5.49 0.26 -5.20
C PHE A 115 -5.00 -0.96 -5.99
N ILE A 116 -3.89 -1.52 -5.53
CA ILE A 116 -3.35 -2.80 -5.95
C ILE A 116 -3.29 -3.67 -4.71
N TRP A 117 -3.82 -4.88 -4.81
CA TRP A 117 -3.66 -5.90 -3.79
C TRP A 117 -2.64 -6.95 -4.21
N VAL A 118 -1.87 -7.41 -3.23
CA VAL A 118 -0.89 -8.48 -3.40
C VAL A 118 -1.13 -9.51 -2.30
N LYS A 119 -1.36 -10.76 -2.70
CA LYS A 119 -1.46 -11.93 -1.83
C LYS A 119 -0.28 -12.85 -2.11
N ASP A 120 0.53 -13.19 -1.11
CA ASP A 120 1.66 -14.11 -1.24
C ASP A 120 2.59 -13.77 -2.42
N LYS A 121 2.90 -12.46 -2.56
CA LYS A 121 3.72 -11.88 -3.65
C LYS A 121 3.08 -11.95 -5.05
N GLN A 122 1.84 -12.38 -5.16
CA GLN A 122 1.07 -12.38 -6.41
C GLN A 122 0.04 -11.25 -6.41
N ARG A 123 0.00 -10.51 -7.53
CA ARG A 123 -0.95 -9.41 -7.70
C ARG A 123 -2.35 -9.93 -7.95
N LEU A 124 -3.32 -9.37 -7.23
CA LEU A 124 -4.75 -9.62 -7.42
C LEU A 124 -5.35 -8.66 -8.46
N LEU A 125 -6.55 -8.99 -8.96
CA LEU A 125 -7.24 -8.19 -9.98
C LEU A 125 -8.07 -7.05 -9.39
N GLU A 126 -8.39 -7.14 -8.09
CA GLU A 126 -9.18 -6.16 -7.36
C GLU A 126 -8.45 -4.83 -7.24
N THR A 127 -9.17 -3.76 -7.57
CA THR A 127 -8.64 -2.38 -7.57
C THR A 127 -9.28 -1.46 -6.54
N HIS A 128 -10.29 -1.95 -5.81
CA HIS A 128 -10.96 -1.17 -4.77
C HIS A 128 -10.13 -1.17 -3.48
N SER A 129 -10.41 -0.21 -2.61
CA SER A 129 -9.77 -0.11 -1.29
C SER A 129 -10.10 -1.29 -0.38
N THR A 130 -11.13 -2.08 -0.69
CA THR A 130 -11.58 -3.20 0.15
C THR A 130 -11.71 -4.49 -0.66
N LEU A 131 -11.13 -5.57 -0.13
CA LEU A 131 -11.42 -6.94 -0.55
C LEU A 131 -12.59 -7.48 0.27
N HIS A 132 -13.61 -8.00 -0.39
CA HIS A 132 -14.79 -8.56 0.25
C HIS A 132 -14.82 -10.07 0.06
N PHE A 133 -14.75 -10.82 1.16
CA PHE A 133 -14.91 -12.27 1.18
C PHE A 133 -16.19 -12.59 1.94
N SER A 134 -17.24 -13.00 1.22
CA SER A 134 -18.53 -13.34 1.85
C SER A 134 -18.47 -14.62 2.67
N SER A 135 -17.56 -15.54 2.31
CA SER A 135 -17.34 -16.80 3.00
C SER A 135 -15.90 -17.25 2.78
N VAL A 136 -15.10 -17.18 3.83
CA VAL A 136 -13.67 -17.53 3.76
C VAL A 136 -13.44 -19.04 3.88
N SER A 137 -12.29 -19.48 3.38
CA SER A 137 -11.79 -20.87 3.43
C SER A 137 -10.28 -20.86 3.39
N SER A 138 -9.63 -22.00 3.64
CA SER A 138 -8.17 -22.18 3.55
C SER A 138 -7.49 -21.59 2.30
N ARG A 139 -8.20 -21.47 1.16
CA ARG A 139 -7.66 -20.85 -0.07
C ARG A 139 -7.39 -19.35 0.06
N HIS A 140 -8.08 -18.70 0.98
CA HIS A 140 -7.95 -17.28 1.24
C HIS A 140 -6.84 -16.97 2.26
N GLU A 141 -6.26 -17.98 2.91
CA GLU A 141 -5.13 -17.75 3.82
C GLU A 141 -3.91 -17.22 3.08
N GLY A 142 -3.15 -16.34 3.71
CA GLY A 142 -1.90 -15.82 3.16
C GLY A 142 -1.55 -14.42 3.64
N ASN A 143 -0.46 -13.90 3.09
CA ASN A 143 0.04 -12.55 3.40
C ASN A 143 -0.51 -11.55 2.39
N TYR A 144 -1.34 -10.64 2.87
CA TYR A 144 -1.95 -9.57 2.10
C TYR A 144 -1.21 -8.26 2.30
N SER A 145 -1.12 -7.48 1.25
CA SER A 145 -0.59 -6.13 1.30
C SER A 145 -1.23 -5.31 0.18
N CYS A 146 -1.21 -3.99 0.34
CA CYS A 146 -1.80 -3.08 -0.63
C CYS A 146 -0.85 -1.95 -1.01
N ALA A 147 -1.05 -1.40 -2.20
CA ALA A 147 -0.35 -0.23 -2.71
C ALA A 147 -1.29 0.62 -3.57
N LEU A 148 -0.91 1.85 -3.87
CA LEU A 148 -1.62 2.68 -4.85
C LEU A 148 -1.21 2.32 -6.28
N LYS A 149 -2.18 2.29 -7.21
CA LYS A 149 -1.90 1.96 -8.63
C LYS A 149 -1.00 2.98 -9.32
N GLY A 150 -1.01 4.23 -8.85
CA GLY A 150 -0.17 5.32 -9.36
C GLY A 150 1.28 5.32 -8.87
N GLY A 151 1.67 4.32 -8.07
CA GLY A 151 2.99 4.24 -7.44
C GLY A 151 2.95 4.63 -5.96
N GLY A 152 4.11 4.51 -5.32
CA GLY A 152 4.26 4.61 -3.86
C GLY A 152 4.68 3.27 -3.26
N ASP A 153 4.97 3.30 -1.97
CA ASP A 153 5.40 2.11 -1.24
C ASP A 153 4.21 1.20 -0.90
N ARG A 154 4.52 -0.09 -0.76
CA ARG A 154 3.55 -1.11 -0.35
C ARG A 154 3.37 -1.04 1.15
N SER A 155 2.15 -1.32 1.62
CA SER A 155 1.89 -1.54 3.04
C SER A 155 2.72 -2.69 3.58
N GLU A 156 2.85 -2.73 4.90
CA GLU A 156 3.27 -3.95 5.61
C GLU A 156 2.34 -5.13 5.28
N GLU A 157 2.88 -6.34 5.44
CA GLU A 157 2.13 -7.58 5.18
C GLU A 157 1.21 -7.91 6.36
N PHE A 158 -0.06 -8.13 6.04
CA PHE A 158 -1.10 -8.59 6.94
C PHE A 158 -1.38 -10.07 6.70
N GLN A 159 -1.16 -10.89 7.71
CA GLN A 159 -1.41 -12.32 7.62
C GLN A 159 -2.89 -12.64 7.92
N LEU A 160 -3.59 -13.19 6.94
CA LEU A 160 -4.93 -13.74 7.12
C LEU A 160 -4.80 -15.24 7.42
N ASP A 161 -5.12 -15.63 8.65
CA ASP A 161 -5.12 -17.01 9.15
C ASP A 161 -6.56 -17.45 9.40
N ILE A 162 -6.93 -18.65 8.94
CA ILE A 162 -8.31 -19.15 8.98
C ILE A 162 -8.31 -20.52 9.65
N GLN A 163 -8.97 -20.62 10.81
CA GLN A 163 -9.20 -21.91 11.44
C GLN A 163 -10.18 -22.75 10.60
N GLY A 164 -9.62 -23.76 9.94
CA GLY A 164 -10.34 -24.88 9.37
C GLY A 164 -10.07 -26.17 10.13
N GLU A 165 -10.96 -27.14 9.98
CA GLU A 165 -10.66 -28.52 10.38
C GLU A 165 -9.56 -29.08 9.47
N LYS A 166 -8.43 -29.49 10.05
CA LYS A 166 -7.36 -30.15 9.30
C LYS A 166 -7.68 -31.63 9.17
N PHE A 167 -7.90 -32.07 7.93
CA PHE A 167 -8.08 -33.49 7.61
C PHE A 167 -6.73 -34.11 7.26
N THR A 168 -6.40 -35.24 7.88
CA THR A 168 -5.25 -36.06 7.47
C THR A 168 -5.74 -37.21 6.59
N LEU A 169 -5.20 -37.32 5.38
CA LEU A 169 -5.51 -38.39 4.43
C LEU A 169 -4.47 -39.51 4.52
N TYR A 170 -4.91 -40.71 4.86
CA TYR A 170 -4.08 -41.92 4.83
C TYR A 170 -4.38 -42.76 3.58
N LEU A 171 -3.35 -43.02 2.78
CA LEU A 171 -3.39 -43.98 1.67
C LEU A 171 -2.78 -45.30 2.13
N LEU A 172 -3.59 -46.36 2.16
CA LEU A 172 -3.15 -47.70 2.54
C LEU A 172 -3.18 -48.62 1.31
N ILE A 173 -2.04 -49.22 1.00
CA ILE A 173 -1.91 -50.19 -0.10
C ILE A 173 -1.56 -51.54 0.52
N GLN A 174 -2.47 -52.51 0.38
CA GLN A 174 -2.30 -53.87 0.87
C GLN A 174 -2.21 -54.84 -0.29
N SER A 175 -1.14 -55.63 -0.32
CA SER A 175 -0.90 -56.70 -1.29
C SER A 175 -1.04 -58.04 -0.58
N ASN A 176 -1.91 -58.92 -1.06
CA ASN A 176 -2.00 -60.28 -0.54
C ASN A 176 -1.31 -61.26 -1.50
N HIS A 177 -0.10 -61.67 -1.13
CA HIS A 177 0.72 -62.56 -1.97
C HIS A 177 0.33 -64.04 -1.87
N ASN A 178 -0.52 -64.41 -0.91
CA ASN A 178 -0.83 -65.79 -0.58
C ASN A 178 -2.10 -66.33 -1.28
N VAL A 179 -2.76 -65.52 -2.10
CA VAL A 179 -3.99 -65.90 -2.83
C VAL A 179 -3.82 -65.62 -4.33
N LEU A 180 -4.20 -66.58 -5.17
CA LEU A 180 -4.29 -66.43 -6.62
C LEU A 180 -5.78 -66.33 -7.04
N PRO A 181 -6.16 -65.40 -7.94
CA PRO A 181 -5.31 -64.37 -8.56
C PRO A 181 -4.89 -63.29 -7.55
N ARG A 182 -3.69 -62.73 -7.74
CA ARG A 182 -3.17 -61.66 -6.87
C ARG A 182 -4.07 -60.43 -6.99
N SER A 183 -4.43 -59.86 -5.85
CA SER A 183 -5.21 -58.62 -5.76
C SER A 183 -4.49 -57.61 -4.87
N ILE A 184 -4.74 -56.33 -5.14
CA ILE A 184 -4.29 -55.20 -4.32
C ILE A 184 -5.53 -54.51 -3.79
N LEU A 185 -5.52 -54.21 -2.50
CA LEU A 185 -6.49 -53.34 -1.84
C LEU A 185 -5.89 -51.95 -1.72
N ILE A 186 -6.59 -50.97 -2.27
CA ILE A 186 -6.26 -49.55 -2.14
C ILE A 186 -7.36 -48.92 -1.30
N SER A 187 -7.02 -48.46 -0.12
CA SER A 187 -7.97 -47.87 0.84
C SER A 187 -7.56 -46.44 1.15
N PHE A 188 -8.55 -45.55 1.20
CA PHE A 188 -8.39 -44.19 1.71
C PHE A 188 -9.06 -44.10 3.08
N SER A 189 -8.37 -43.52 4.05
CA SER A 189 -8.93 -43.20 5.37
C SER A 189 -8.73 -41.71 5.64
N ILE A 190 -9.76 -41.06 6.16
CA ILE A 190 -9.74 -39.67 6.62
C ILE A 190 -9.76 -39.71 8.15
N ASP A 191 -8.83 -39.00 8.78
CA ASP A 191 -8.89 -38.72 10.21
C ASP A 191 -9.25 -37.24 10.43
N THR A 192 -10.16 -37.02 11.36
CA THR A 192 -10.66 -35.71 11.78
C THR A 192 -10.09 -35.42 13.17
N SER A 193 -8.84 -34.98 13.25
CA SER A 193 -8.25 -34.58 14.54
C SER A 193 -8.58 -33.11 14.83
N ALA A 194 -9.30 -32.88 15.93
CA ALA A 194 -9.59 -31.56 16.50
C ALA A 194 -8.36 -30.96 17.22
#